data_AF-A0A4U9TX35-F1
#
_entry.id   AF-A0A4U9TX35-F1
#
_cell.length_a   1.000
_cell.length_b   1.000
_cell.length_c   1.000
_cell.angle_alpha   90.00
_cell.angle_beta   90.00
_cell.angle_gamma   90.00
#
_symmetry.space_group_name_H-M   'P 1'
#
loop_
_entity.id
_entity.type
_entity.pdbx_description
1 polymer ?
#
loop_
_entity_poly.entity_id
_entity_poly.type
_entity_poly.pdbx_seq_one_letter_code
_entity_poly.pdbx_strand_id
1 'polypeptide(L)'
;MDDGQQRPVALLSVYSPYRGPGTVTTLYEYQRGVLYQIKRTDADGDRDSIQLRFTANGTVSFMQRQLATQRQKLSNDEVVLYQYQARRILELSDALNAGRVRLLQGHWQQGAVKLCNGEVVKPGLDQQAEEWIMRRAANSSQPVNVAWLDGPEGRELLLVANNDFCSWEPTKDTL
;
A
#
# COMPACT_ATOMS: atom_id res chain seq x y z
N MET A 1 -13.84 -13.83 28.32
CA MET A 1 -12.90 -14.78 27.69
C MET A 1 -13.32 -14.84 26.23
N ASP A 2 -12.65 -14.09 25.38
CA ASP A 2 -12.90 -14.09 23.93
C ASP A 2 -11.57 -14.47 23.27
N ASP A 3 -11.53 -15.67 22.69
CA ASP A 3 -10.38 -16.27 22.04
C ASP A 3 -10.08 -15.54 20.73
N GLY A 4 -9.54 -14.32 20.86
CA GLY A 4 -9.06 -13.51 19.75
C GLY A 4 -7.76 -14.09 19.19
N GLN A 5 -7.85 -15.15 18.38
CA GLN A 5 -6.81 -15.48 17.41
C GLN A 5 -6.65 -14.26 16.49
N GLN A 6 -5.76 -13.34 16.90
CA GLN A 6 -5.38 -12.17 16.12
C GLN A 6 -4.86 -12.65 14.78
N ARG A 7 -5.69 -12.47 13.74
CA ARG A 7 -5.39 -12.90 12.38
C ARG A 7 -4.13 -12.18 11.89
N PRO A 8 -3.35 -12.81 11.00
CA PRO A 8 -2.27 -12.12 10.31
C PRO A 8 -2.79 -10.84 9.66
N VAL A 9 -2.04 -9.75 9.82
CA VAL A 9 -2.34 -8.47 9.19
C VAL A 9 -1.21 -8.15 8.21
N ALA A 10 -1.56 -7.91 6.95
CA ALA A 10 -0.67 -7.31 5.97
C ALA A 10 -1.09 -5.87 5.72
N LEU A 11 -0.13 -4.95 5.82
CA LEU A 11 -0.31 -3.55 5.42
C LEU A 11 0.65 -3.27 4.28
N LEU A 12 0.13 -2.72 3.19
CA LEU A 12 0.95 -2.27 2.07
C LEU A 12 0.91 -0.76 1.98
N SER A 13 2.10 -0.16 1.99
CA SER A 13 2.29 1.24 1.64
C SER A 13 2.84 1.34 0.21
N VAL A 14 2.24 2.23 -0.58
CA VAL A 14 2.67 2.52 -1.96
C VAL A 14 2.88 4.02 -2.07
N TYR A 15 4.03 4.44 -2.57
CA TYR A 15 4.38 5.85 -2.72
C TYR A 15 5.22 6.09 -3.98
N SER A 16 4.81 7.05 -4.80
CA SER A 16 5.56 7.52 -5.96
C SER A 16 6.15 8.91 -5.67
N PRO A 17 7.48 9.07 -5.56
CA PRO A 17 8.09 10.35 -5.26
C PRO A 17 7.82 11.40 -6.34
N TYR A 18 7.62 12.67 -5.93
CA TYR A 18 7.45 13.78 -6.87
C TYR A 18 8.69 14.02 -7.77
N ARG A 19 9.89 13.72 -7.25
CA ARG A 19 11.15 13.74 -7.99
C ARG A 19 11.84 12.40 -7.83
N GLY A 20 12.14 11.75 -8.95
CA GLY A 20 12.81 10.45 -9.01
C GLY A 20 11.99 9.43 -9.81
N PRO A 21 12.63 8.36 -10.31
CA PRO A 21 11.91 7.31 -11.01
C PRO A 21 11.01 6.51 -10.05
N GLY A 22 9.95 5.94 -10.62
CA GLY A 22 9.20 4.76 -10.13
C GLY A 22 8.37 4.90 -8.86
N THR A 23 7.95 3.74 -8.35
CA THR A 23 7.05 3.58 -7.20
C THR A 23 7.72 2.71 -6.15
N VAL A 24 7.73 3.18 -4.91
CA VAL A 24 8.21 2.42 -3.77
C VAL A 24 7.03 1.69 -3.14
N THR A 25 7.19 0.40 -2.90
CA THR A 25 6.22 -0.43 -2.18
C THR A 25 6.84 -0.94 -0.89
N THR A 26 6.09 -0.98 0.19
CA THR A 26 6.53 -1.57 1.45
C THR A 26 5.39 -2.39 2.06
N LEU A 27 5.61 -3.70 2.17
CA LEU A 27 4.74 -4.65 2.82
C LEU A 27 5.20 -4.85 4.27
N TYR A 28 4.29 -4.65 5.20
CA TYR A 28 4.43 -4.93 6.63
C TYR A 28 3.53 -6.09 6.99
N GLU A 29 4.09 -7.14 7.58
CA GLU A 29 3.34 -8.32 8.02
C GLU A 29 3.42 -8.42 9.54
N TYR A 30 2.25 -8.55 10.17
CA TYR A 30 2.10 -8.74 11.61
C TYR A 30 1.48 -10.10 11.89
N GLN A 31 2.02 -10.78 12.89
CA GLN A 31 1.48 -12.03 13.41
C GLN A 31 1.21 -11.88 14.90
N ARG A 32 -0.03 -12.13 15.32
CA ARG A 32 -0.45 -11.97 16.73
C ARG A 32 -0.08 -10.59 17.30
N GLY A 33 -0.28 -9.54 16.49
CA GLY A 33 0.03 -8.14 16.84
C GLY A 33 1.52 -7.79 16.85
N VAL A 34 2.43 -8.74 16.54
CA VAL A 34 3.88 -8.50 16.50
C VAL A 34 4.35 -8.38 15.06
N LEU A 35 5.16 -7.36 14.78
CA LEU A 35 5.80 -7.18 13.47
C LEU A 35 6.67 -8.40 13.17
N TYR A 36 6.34 -9.12 12.10
CA TYR A 36 7.02 -10.34 11.69
C TYR A 36 7.98 -10.10 10.53
N GLN A 37 7.57 -9.28 9.55
CA GLN A 37 8.37 -9.03 8.35
C GLN A 37 8.11 -7.63 7.78
N ILE A 38 9.16 -7.05 7.20
CA ILE A 38 9.10 -5.89 6.32
C ILE A 38 9.74 -6.28 5.00
N LYS A 39 9.05 -6.06 3.89
CA LYS A 39 9.60 -6.16 2.54
C LYS A 39 9.38 -4.83 1.84
N ARG A 40 10.46 -4.18 1.40
CA ARG A 40 10.40 -2.96 0.61
C ARG A 40 11.03 -3.20 -0.75
N THR A 41 10.35 -2.77 -1.80
CA THR A 41 10.88 -2.74 -3.17
C THR A 41 10.87 -1.30 -3.63
N ASP A 42 12.04 -0.78 -3.96
CA ASP A 42 12.17 0.58 -4.47
C ASP A 42 11.81 0.65 -5.97
N ALA A 43 11.73 1.88 -6.45
CA ALA A 43 11.35 2.24 -7.82
C ALA A 43 12.12 1.52 -8.93
N ASP A 44 13.36 1.12 -8.68
CA ASP A 44 14.22 0.38 -9.62
C ASP A 44 13.97 -1.15 -9.58
N GLY A 45 12.89 -1.59 -8.94
CA GLY A 45 12.52 -2.99 -8.75
C GLY A 45 13.43 -3.70 -7.75
N ASP A 46 13.68 -5.00 -7.95
CA ASP A 46 14.53 -5.82 -7.08
C ASP A 46 16.00 -5.36 -7.01
N ARG A 47 16.37 -4.34 -7.80
CA ARG A 47 17.71 -3.73 -7.80
C ARG A 47 17.99 -2.91 -6.55
N ASP A 48 16.97 -2.38 -5.88
CA ASP A 48 17.09 -1.91 -4.50
C ASP A 48 15.88 -2.42 -3.71
N SER A 49 16.12 -3.42 -2.86
CA SER A 49 15.08 -4.00 -2.02
C SER A 49 15.60 -4.32 -0.64
N ILE A 50 14.70 -4.28 0.33
CA ILE A 50 15.00 -4.52 1.73
C ILE A 50 14.07 -5.59 2.25
N GLN A 51 14.65 -6.52 3.00
CA GLN A 51 13.90 -7.51 3.76
C GLN A 51 14.41 -7.56 5.20
N LEU A 52 13.49 -7.35 6.13
CA LEU A 52 13.69 -7.52 7.56
C LEU A 52 12.72 -8.61 8.05
N ARG A 53 13.21 -9.53 8.86
CA ARG A 53 12.37 -10.46 9.63
C ARG A 53 12.70 -10.34 11.09
N PHE A 54 11.67 -10.52 11.90
CA PHE A 54 11.75 -10.44 13.34
C PHE A 54 11.30 -11.75 13.96
N THR A 55 11.83 -12.06 15.14
CA THR A 55 11.34 -13.14 15.98
C THR A 55 10.06 -12.70 16.69
N ALA A 56 9.39 -13.63 17.38
CA ALA A 56 8.19 -13.32 18.17
C ALA A 56 8.44 -12.33 19.33
N ASN A 57 9.69 -12.09 19.73
CA ASN A 57 10.04 -11.09 20.76
C ASN A 57 10.45 -9.73 20.15
N GLY A 58 10.37 -9.58 18.83
CA GLY A 58 10.69 -8.34 18.12
C GLY A 58 12.18 -8.14 17.79
N THR A 59 13.05 -9.10 18.09
CA THR A 59 14.46 -9.02 17.67
C THR A 59 14.63 -9.36 16.20
N VAL A 60 15.55 -8.70 15.50
CA VAL A 60 15.89 -9.02 14.10
C VAL A 60 16.43 -10.45 14.00
N SER A 61 15.75 -11.30 13.24
CA SER A 61 16.19 -12.65 12.88
C SER A 61 16.86 -12.70 11.50
N PHE A 62 16.49 -11.78 10.62
CA PHE A 62 17.08 -11.65 9.29
C PHE A 62 17.05 -10.20 8.83
N MET A 63 18.11 -9.76 8.15
CA MET A 63 18.17 -8.47 7.50
C MET A 63 19.00 -8.55 6.23
N GLN A 64 18.48 -7.99 5.15
CA GLN A 64 19.20 -7.89 3.89
C GLN A 64 18.71 -6.66 3.12
N ARG A 65 19.66 -5.89 2.61
CA ARG A 65 19.43 -4.96 1.50
C ARG A 65 20.10 -5.53 0.26
N GLN A 66 19.32 -5.70 -0.79
CA GLN A 66 19.80 -6.06 -2.12
C GLN A 66 19.97 -4.77 -2.91
N LEU A 67 21.19 -4.48 -3.34
CA LEU A 67 21.53 -3.44 -4.30
C LEU A 67 21.77 -4.06 -5.69
N ALA A 68 21.91 -3.24 -6.72
CA ALA A 68 22.04 -3.71 -8.11
C ALA A 68 23.17 -4.73 -8.32
N THR A 69 24.24 -4.64 -7.54
CA THR A 69 25.44 -5.48 -7.69
C THR A 69 25.83 -6.26 -6.42
N GLN A 70 25.21 -5.98 -5.27
CA GLN A 70 25.64 -6.58 -4.01
C GLN A 70 24.52 -6.71 -2.98
N ARG A 71 24.73 -7.59 -2.01
CA ARG A 71 23.90 -7.70 -0.80
C ARG A 71 24.65 -7.12 0.38
N GLN A 72 23.95 -6.35 1.20
CA GLN A 72 24.51 -5.79 2.42
C GLN A 72 23.56 -5.95 3.60
N LYS A 73 24.12 -5.93 4.81
CA LYS A 73 23.31 -5.81 6.02
C LYS A 73 22.81 -4.37 6.16
N LEU A 74 21.67 -4.22 6.81
CA LEU A 74 21.22 -2.90 7.26
C LEU A 74 21.99 -2.51 8.52
N SER A 75 22.21 -1.22 8.69
CA SER A 75 22.68 -0.66 9.96
C SER A 75 21.58 -0.74 11.03
N ASN A 76 21.96 -0.67 12.31
CA ASN A 76 21.00 -0.66 13.41
C ASN A 76 20.05 0.54 13.32
N ASP A 77 20.57 1.71 12.92
CA ASP A 77 19.75 2.93 12.76
C ASP A 77 18.70 2.76 11.66
N GLU A 78 19.06 2.13 10.53
CA GLU A 78 18.09 1.79 9.47
C GLU A 78 17.02 0.82 9.99
N VAL A 79 17.39 -0.21 10.75
CA VAL A 79 16.44 -1.15 11.36
C VAL A 79 15.45 -0.42 12.26
N VAL A 80 15.94 0.46 13.14
CA VAL A 80 15.09 1.25 14.06
C VAL A 80 14.14 2.16 13.27
N LEU A 81 14.63 2.79 12.20
CA LEU A 81 13.80 3.62 11.32
C LEU A 81 12.67 2.82 10.68
N TYR A 82 12.95 1.62 10.16
CA TYR A 82 11.93 0.76 9.57
C TYR A 82 10.90 0.27 10.58
N GLN A 83 11.32 -0.10 11.79
CA GLN A 83 10.40 -0.47 12.87
C GLN A 83 9.48 0.70 13.28
N TYR A 84 10.04 1.91 13.35
CA TYR A 84 9.27 3.11 13.63
C TYR A 84 8.25 3.42 12.51
N GLN A 85 8.65 3.32 11.24
CA GLN A 85 7.75 3.48 10.11
C GLN A 85 6.61 2.45 10.13
N ALA A 86 6.92 1.17 10.40
CA ALA A 86 5.93 0.11 10.51
C ALA A 86 4.86 0.45 11.56
N ARG A 87 5.29 0.91 12.74
CA ARG A 87 4.39 1.33 13.82
C ARG A 87 3.47 2.47 13.40
N ARG A 88 4.00 3.52 12.77
CA ARG A 88 3.18 4.64 12.29
C ARG A 88 2.14 4.23 11.26
N ILE A 89 2.51 3.33 10.34
CA ILE A 89 1.57 2.82 9.33
C ILE A 89 0.48 1.98 9.99
N LEU A 90 0.81 1.17 11.00
CA LEU A 90 -0.18 0.43 11.79
C LEU A 90 -1.13 1.38 12.53
N GLU A 91 -0.60 2.38 13.24
CA GLU A 91 -1.40 3.38 13.96
C GLU A 91 -2.35 4.13 13.03
N LEU A 92 -1.87 4.52 11.83
CA LEU A 92 -2.71 5.15 10.81
C LEU A 92 -3.81 4.20 10.32
N SER A 93 -3.47 2.95 10.03
CA SER A 93 -4.44 1.92 9.62
C SER A 93 -5.52 1.73 10.69
N ASP A 94 -5.14 1.64 11.96
CA ASP A 94 -6.08 1.51 13.08
C ASP A 94 -7.00 2.72 13.21
N ALA A 95 -6.46 3.93 13.05
CA ALA A 95 -7.26 5.16 13.06
C ALA A 95 -8.26 5.22 11.89
N LEU A 96 -7.84 4.86 10.67
CA LEU A 96 -8.71 4.79 9.50
C LEU A 96 -9.83 3.75 9.71
N ASN A 97 -9.48 2.57 10.22
CA ASN A 97 -10.45 1.51 10.54
C ASN A 97 -11.45 1.97 11.61
N ALA A 98 -10.99 2.62 12.69
CA ALA A 98 -11.84 3.16 13.74
C ALA A 98 -12.82 4.23 13.19
N GLY A 99 -12.35 5.07 12.27
CA GLY A 99 -13.17 6.03 11.53
C GLY A 99 -14.04 5.42 10.43
N ARG A 100 -14.00 4.10 10.21
CA ARG A 100 -14.67 3.37 9.13
C ARG A 100 -14.32 3.91 7.74
N VAL A 101 -13.09 4.42 7.58
CA VAL A 101 -12.56 4.91 6.32
C VAL A 101 -11.94 3.74 5.56
N ARG A 102 -12.32 3.56 4.31
CA ARG A 102 -11.85 2.50 3.42
C ARG A 102 -11.16 3.09 2.21
N LEU A 103 -10.03 2.51 1.84
CA LEU A 103 -9.41 2.76 0.54
C LEU A 103 -10.09 1.87 -0.51
N LEU A 104 -10.68 2.50 -1.53
CA LEU A 104 -11.20 1.83 -2.71
C LEU A 104 -10.35 2.22 -3.92
N GLN A 105 -10.08 1.24 -4.78
CA GLN A 105 -9.21 1.42 -5.94
C GLN A 105 -9.61 0.48 -7.07
N GLY A 106 -9.39 0.92 -8.31
CA GLY A 106 -9.74 0.14 -9.49
C GLY A 106 -9.53 0.86 -10.82
N HIS A 107 -9.96 0.22 -11.89
CA HIS A 107 -9.84 0.70 -13.26
C HIS A 107 -11.05 1.56 -13.63
N TRP A 108 -10.80 2.77 -14.15
CA TRP A 108 -11.85 3.63 -14.67
C TRP A 108 -12.46 3.07 -15.96
N GLN A 109 -13.79 3.04 -16.02
CA GLN A 109 -14.58 2.54 -17.13
C GLN A 109 -15.80 3.44 -17.37
N GLN A 110 -15.60 4.51 -18.15
CA GLN A 110 -16.69 5.34 -18.70
C GLN A 110 -17.76 5.75 -17.66
N GLY A 111 -17.36 6.32 -16.52
CA GLY A 111 -18.28 6.75 -15.45
C GLY A 111 -18.47 5.74 -14.32
N ALA A 112 -17.89 4.56 -14.44
CA ALA A 112 -17.82 3.54 -13.39
C ALA A 112 -16.37 3.17 -13.11
N VAL A 113 -16.16 2.47 -11.99
CA VAL A 113 -14.87 1.89 -11.62
C VAL A 113 -15.04 0.39 -11.45
N LYS A 114 -14.22 -0.38 -12.17
CA LYS A 114 -14.02 -1.80 -11.88
C LYS A 114 -12.98 -1.91 -10.78
N LEU A 115 -13.42 -2.18 -9.55
CA LEU A 115 -12.58 -2.38 -8.38
C LEU A 115 -11.60 -3.54 -8.59
N CYS A 116 -10.52 -3.55 -7.81
CA CYS A 116 -9.50 -4.61 -7.87
C CYS A 116 -10.04 -6.01 -7.56
N ASN A 117 -11.10 -6.10 -6.76
CA ASN A 117 -11.83 -7.35 -6.50
C ASN A 117 -12.78 -7.78 -7.65
N GLY A 118 -12.88 -7.00 -8.73
CA GLY A 118 -13.69 -7.26 -9.91
C GLY A 118 -15.10 -6.66 -9.90
N GLU A 119 -15.56 -6.12 -8.77
CA GLU A 119 -16.87 -5.45 -8.66
C GLU A 119 -16.88 -4.14 -9.46
N VAL A 120 -18.01 -3.79 -10.08
CA VAL A 120 -18.16 -2.54 -10.82
C VAL A 120 -19.07 -1.60 -10.03
N VAL A 121 -18.54 -0.43 -9.67
CA VAL A 121 -19.24 0.55 -8.83
C VAL A 121 -19.26 1.92 -9.49
N LYS A 122 -20.27 2.73 -9.17
CA LYS A 122 -20.21 4.18 -9.38
C LYS A 122 -19.54 4.81 -8.16
N PRO A 123 -18.40 5.51 -8.31
CA PRO A 123 -17.62 5.95 -7.16
C PRO A 123 -18.30 7.11 -6.41
N GLY A 124 -19.28 7.80 -7.00
CA GLY A 124 -20.07 8.85 -6.33
C GLY A 124 -19.19 9.94 -5.71
N LEU A 125 -18.14 10.33 -6.44
CA LEU A 125 -17.24 11.40 -6.05
C LEU A 125 -17.91 12.75 -6.34
N ASP A 126 -17.35 13.83 -5.82
CA ASP A 126 -17.82 15.16 -6.20
C ASP A 126 -17.57 15.47 -7.69
N GLN A 127 -18.22 16.51 -8.18
CA GLN A 127 -18.13 16.92 -9.58
C GLN A 127 -16.69 17.26 -10.00
N GLN A 128 -15.90 17.87 -9.13
CA GLN A 128 -14.54 18.29 -9.46
C GLN A 128 -13.62 17.06 -9.67
N ALA A 129 -13.75 16.06 -8.81
CA ALA A 129 -13.05 14.79 -8.91
C ALA A 129 -13.45 14.01 -10.17
N GLU A 130 -14.74 13.94 -10.49
CA GLU A 130 -15.22 13.30 -11.72
C GLU A 130 -14.70 13.99 -12.98
N GLU A 131 -14.75 15.32 -13.04
CA GLU A 131 -14.20 16.10 -14.16
C GLU A 131 -12.70 15.90 -14.32
N TRP A 132 -11.96 15.83 -13.22
CA TRP A 132 -10.52 15.54 -13.22
C TRP A 132 -10.22 14.15 -13.80
N ILE A 133 -10.93 13.12 -13.35
CA ILE A 133 -10.77 11.74 -13.86
C ILE A 133 -11.08 11.70 -15.36
N MET A 134 -12.21 12.28 -15.79
CA MET A 134 -12.61 12.30 -17.19
C MET A 134 -11.58 13.01 -18.07
N ARG A 135 -11.07 14.17 -17.63
CA ARG A 135 -10.02 14.90 -18.35
C ARG A 135 -8.73 14.10 -18.45
N ARG A 136 -8.33 13.40 -17.38
CA ARG A 136 -7.13 12.56 -17.37
C ARG A 136 -7.29 11.35 -18.29
N ALA A 137 -8.45 10.70 -18.28
CA ALA A 137 -8.78 9.57 -19.13
C ALA A 137 -8.84 9.96 -20.62
N ALA A 138 -9.47 11.09 -20.96
CA ALA A 138 -9.56 11.57 -22.34
C ALA A 138 -8.20 11.92 -22.96
N ASN A 139 -7.24 12.36 -22.13
CA ASN A 139 -5.89 12.73 -22.58
C ASN A 139 -4.88 11.58 -22.48
N SER A 140 -5.30 10.36 -22.16
CA SER A 140 -4.41 9.21 -22.01
C SER A 140 -4.67 8.16 -23.09
N SER A 141 -3.58 7.60 -23.64
CA SER A 141 -3.63 6.44 -24.54
C SER A 141 -3.66 5.11 -23.77
N GLN A 142 -3.52 5.14 -22.44
CA GLN A 142 -3.53 3.97 -21.57
C GLN A 142 -4.74 4.01 -20.63
N PRO A 143 -5.20 2.84 -20.13
CA PRO A 143 -6.18 2.79 -19.06
C PRO A 143 -5.76 3.66 -17.87
N VAL A 144 -6.75 4.27 -17.23
CA VAL A 144 -6.56 5.09 -16.04
C VAL A 144 -7.11 4.33 -14.84
N ASN A 145 -6.33 4.30 -13.78
CA ASN A 145 -6.68 3.73 -12.49
C ASN A 145 -6.96 4.86 -11.51
N VAL A 146 -7.93 4.63 -10.63
CA VAL A 146 -8.39 5.61 -9.65
C VAL A 146 -8.38 4.98 -8.26
N ALA A 147 -8.05 5.79 -7.26
CA ALA A 147 -8.12 5.41 -5.85
C ALA A 147 -8.74 6.55 -5.03
N TRP A 148 -9.62 6.22 -4.09
CA TRP A 148 -10.32 7.18 -3.24
C TRP A 148 -10.56 6.62 -1.84
N LEU A 149 -10.76 7.53 -0.88
CA LEU A 149 -11.24 7.20 0.45
C LEU A 149 -12.76 7.24 0.46
N ASP A 150 -13.38 6.22 1.07
CA ASP A 150 -14.81 6.15 1.35
C ASP A 150 -15.00 6.11 2.87
N GLY A 151 -15.70 7.08 3.43
CA GLY A 151 -15.94 7.18 4.86
C GLY A 151 -17.28 7.85 5.20
N PRO A 152 -17.65 7.92 6.50
CA PRO A 152 -18.93 8.47 6.93
C PRO A 152 -19.17 9.93 6.52
N GLU A 153 -18.10 10.73 6.46
CA GLU A 153 -18.15 12.16 6.10
C GLU A 153 -18.19 12.41 4.59
N GLY A 154 -18.01 11.37 3.77
CA GLY A 154 -17.99 11.49 2.32
C GLY A 154 -16.85 10.72 1.66
N ARG A 155 -16.58 11.10 0.41
CA ARG A 155 -15.59 10.43 -0.46
C ARG A 155 -14.58 11.43 -0.97
N GLU A 156 -13.31 11.05 -0.92
CA GLU A 156 -12.19 11.92 -1.33
C GLU A 156 -11.31 11.21 -2.35
N LEU A 157 -11.16 11.82 -3.54
CA LEU A 157 -10.28 11.29 -4.58
C LEU A 157 -8.81 11.45 -4.17
N LEU A 158 -8.07 10.34 -4.09
CA LEU A 158 -6.65 10.37 -3.73
C LEU A 158 -5.74 10.42 -4.96
N LEU A 159 -6.02 9.58 -5.96
CA LEU A 159 -5.08 9.36 -7.05
C LEU A 159 -5.78 8.99 -8.35
N VAL A 160 -5.20 9.49 -9.45
CA VAL A 160 -5.55 9.14 -10.83
C VAL A 160 -4.26 8.93 -11.61
N ALA A 161 -3.93 7.69 -11.98
CA ALA A 161 -2.69 7.38 -12.67
C ALA A 161 -2.85 6.27 -13.72
N ASN A 162 -1.83 6.09 -14.57
CA ASN A 162 -1.79 5.00 -15.54
C ASN A 162 -1.25 3.69 -14.93
N ASN A 163 -0.57 3.77 -13.78
CA ASN A 163 -0.09 2.60 -13.05
C ASN A 163 -1.27 1.78 -12.51
N ASP A 164 -1.18 0.46 -12.64
CA ASP A 164 -2.19 -0.48 -12.16
C ASP A 164 -2.00 -0.77 -10.67
N PHE A 165 -2.77 -0.10 -9.83
CA PHE A 165 -2.73 -0.27 -8.37
C PHE A 165 -3.22 -1.65 -7.92
N CYS A 166 -4.07 -2.30 -8.71
CA CYS A 166 -4.62 -3.61 -8.37
C CYS A 166 -3.54 -4.69 -8.39
N SER A 167 -2.48 -4.50 -9.18
CA SER A 167 -1.33 -5.40 -9.20
C SER A 167 -0.55 -5.45 -7.88
N TRP A 168 -0.73 -4.44 -7.02
CA TRP A 168 -0.04 -4.33 -5.74
C TRP A 168 -0.87 -4.83 -4.57
N GLU A 169 -2.18 -5.04 -4.71
CA GLU A 169 -3.03 -5.43 -3.59
C GLU A 169 -2.56 -6.75 -2.95
N PRO A 170 -2.33 -6.80 -1.62
CA PRO A 170 -1.99 -8.04 -0.95
C PRO A 170 -3.10 -9.07 -1.12
N THR A 171 -2.77 -10.21 -1.70
CA THR A 171 -3.66 -11.36 -1.86
C THR A 171 -3.53 -12.31 -0.67
N LYS A 172 -4.51 -13.21 -0.49
CA LYS A 172 -4.39 -14.27 0.52
C LYS A 172 -3.17 -15.16 0.33
N ASP A 173 -2.68 -15.29 -0.91
CA ASP A 173 -1.50 -16.09 -1.24
C ASP A 173 -0.18 -15.35 -0.94
N THR A 174 -0.23 -14.05 -0.68
CA THR A 174 0.93 -13.23 -0.27
C THR A 174 1.00 -13.01 1.24
N LEU A 175 0.11 -13.66 2.00
CA LEU A 175 -0.05 -13.62 3.47
C LEU A 175 0.34 -14.94 4.15
#